data_AF-A0A160FCB7-F1
#
_entry.id   AF-A0A160FCB7-F1
#
_cell.length_a   1.000
_cell.length_b   1.000
_cell.length_c   1.000
_cell.angle_alpha   90.00
_cell.angle_beta   90.00
_cell.angle_gamma   90.00
#
_symmetry.space_group_name_H-M   'P 1'
#
loop_
_entity.id
_entity.type
_entity.pdbx_description
1 polymer ?
#
loop_
_entity_poly.entity_id
_entity_poly.type
_entity_poly.pdbx_seq_one_letter_code
_entity_poly.pdbx_strand_id
1 'polypeptide(L)'
;MNVAQEYLRVVKDRFMDMKKTAEKAMEQLSDDQLFHTFNEETNSVAVIVKHMSGNMISRWTNFFHSDGEKPNRNRDDEFINEFTTREEVLICWEKGWHPFLTTVNYSPLS
;
A
#
# COMPACT_ATOMS: atom_id res chain seq x y z
N MET A 1 -10.34 23.41 15.91
CA MET A 1 -9.65 22.74 14.80
C MET A 1 -9.71 23.66 13.59
N ASN A 2 -8.58 23.96 12.95
CA ASN A 2 -8.57 24.80 11.75
C ASN A 2 -8.86 23.95 10.49
N VAL A 3 -9.11 24.62 9.36
CA VAL A 3 -9.43 23.94 8.08
C VAL A 3 -8.34 22.97 7.66
N ALA A 4 -7.07 23.30 7.86
CA ALA A 4 -5.95 22.41 7.50
C ALA A 4 -5.94 21.13 8.35
N GLN A 5 -6.17 21.24 9.65
CA GLN A 5 -6.28 20.09 10.56
C GLN A 5 -7.47 19.20 10.21
N GLU A 6 -8.62 19.81 9.89
CA GLU A 6 -9.81 19.08 9.49
C GLU A 6 -9.62 18.38 8.13
N TYR A 7 -8.98 19.05 7.17
CA TYR A 7 -8.65 18.44 5.89
C TYR A 7 -7.73 17.24 6.04
N LEU A 8 -6.66 17.36 6.83
CA LEU A 8 -5.74 16.25 7.09
C LEU A 8 -6.45 15.09 7.79
N ARG A 9 -7.36 15.37 8.74
CA ARG A 9 -8.19 14.34 9.40
C ARG A 9 -9.03 13.58 8.37
N VAL A 10 -9.75 14.30 7.50
CA VAL A 10 -10.58 13.69 6.45
C VAL A 10 -9.74 12.84 5.50
N VAL A 11 -8.57 13.33 5.07
CA VAL A 11 -7.66 12.55 4.22
C VAL A 11 -7.24 11.25 4.92
N LYS A 12 -6.82 11.31 6.19
CA LYS A 12 -6.45 10.11 6.96
C LYS A 12 -7.60 9.11 7.00
N ASP A 13 -8.80 9.56 7.37
CA ASP A 13 -9.96 8.69 7.50
C ASP A 13 -10.28 7.99 6.18
N ARG A 14 -10.24 8.72 5.06
CA ARG A 14 -10.53 8.15 3.73
C ARG A 14 -9.50 7.12 3.29
N PHE A 15 -8.22 7.36 3.54
CA PHE A 15 -7.18 6.38 3.24
C PHE A 15 -7.30 5.14 4.14
N MET A 16 -7.65 5.30 5.41
CA MET A 16 -7.89 4.17 6.33
C MET A 16 -9.12 3.35 5.92
N ASP A 17 -10.19 3.99 5.46
CA ASP A 17 -11.37 3.30 4.93
C ASP A 17 -11.04 2.50 3.66
N MET A 18 -10.19 3.04 2.79
CA MET A 18 -9.69 2.31 1.62
C MET A 18 -8.84 1.10 2.03
N LYS A 19 -7.90 1.27 2.98
CA LYS A 19 -7.08 0.17 3.52
C LYS A 19 -7.97 -0.96 4.06
N LYS A 20 -8.94 -0.60 4.91
CA LYS A 20 -9.88 -1.54 5.52
C LYS A 20 -10.75 -2.26 4.49
N THR A 21 -11.18 -1.56 3.44
CA THR A 21 -11.96 -2.15 2.35
C THR A 21 -11.15 -3.20 1.60
N ALA A 22 -9.88 -2.90 1.30
CA ALA A 22 -8.98 -3.84 0.64
C ALA A 22 -8.70 -5.07 1.52
N GLU A 23 -8.47 -4.88 2.82
CA GLU A 23 -8.25 -5.98 3.78
C GLU A 23 -9.46 -6.90 3.88
N LYS A 24 -10.67 -6.33 4.03
CA LYS A 24 -11.91 -7.11 4.03
C LYS A 24 -12.15 -7.85 2.72
N ALA A 25 -11.70 -7.31 1.59
CA ALA A 25 -11.76 -8.02 0.32
C ALA A 25 -10.80 -9.21 0.31
N MET A 26 -9.56 -9.03 0.79
CA MET A 26 -8.57 -10.12 0.90
C MET A 26 -9.02 -11.21 1.89
N GLU A 27 -9.66 -10.84 3.00
CA GLU A 27 -10.21 -11.77 4.00
C GLU A 27 -11.29 -12.70 3.44
N GLN A 28 -12.02 -12.27 2.40
CA GLN A 28 -13.06 -13.08 1.75
C GLN A 28 -12.52 -14.17 0.82
N LEU A 29 -11.23 -14.11 0.47
CA LEU A 29 -10.60 -15.04 -0.47
C LEU A 29 -9.95 -16.21 0.27
N SER A 30 -10.03 -17.41 -0.30
CA SER A 30 -9.10 -18.48 0.07
C SER A 30 -7.67 -18.15 -0.36
N ASP A 31 -6.68 -18.90 0.14
CA ASP A 31 -5.28 -18.71 -0.29
C ASP A 31 -5.13 -18.98 -1.79
N ASP A 32 -5.75 -20.05 -2.31
CA ASP A 32 -5.75 -20.32 -3.75
C ASP A 32 -6.30 -19.15 -4.56
N GLN A 33 -7.40 -18.52 -4.12
CA GLN A 33 -7.99 -17.36 -4.79
C GLN A 33 -7.13 -16.10 -4.68
N LEU A 34 -6.42 -15.92 -3.57
CA LEU A 34 -5.51 -14.78 -3.36
C LEU A 34 -4.35 -14.81 -4.37
N PHE A 35 -3.84 -16.01 -4.67
CA PHE A 35 -2.74 -16.24 -5.60
C PHE A 35 -3.19 -16.55 -7.03
N HIS A 36 -4.48 -16.80 -7.25
CA HIS A 36 -5.01 -17.16 -8.56
C HIS A 36 -4.88 -16.02 -9.56
N THR A 37 -4.49 -16.40 -10.77
CA THR A 37 -4.44 -15.53 -11.94
C THR A 37 -5.31 -16.17 -13.02
N PHE A 38 -6.27 -15.42 -13.58
CA PHE A 38 -7.26 -15.97 -14.51
C PHE A 38 -6.64 -16.33 -15.86
N ASN A 39 -5.71 -15.49 -16.35
CA ASN A 39 -4.88 -15.72 -17.52
C ASN A 39 -3.59 -14.88 -17.45
N GLU A 40 -2.65 -15.10 -18.38
CA GLU A 40 -1.33 -14.45 -18.41
C GLU A 40 -1.36 -12.91 -18.51
N GLU A 41 -2.51 -12.31 -18.87
CA GLU A 41 -2.70 -10.86 -18.96
C GLU A 41 -3.32 -10.24 -17.70
N THR A 42 -3.64 -11.07 -16.69
CA THR A 42 -4.22 -10.63 -15.42
C THR A 42 -3.23 -10.73 -14.27
N ASN A 43 -3.42 -9.93 -13.24
CA ASN A 43 -2.66 -10.02 -12.00
C ASN A 43 -3.50 -10.70 -10.93
N SER A 44 -2.88 -11.56 -10.11
CA SER A 44 -3.49 -12.02 -8.87
C SER A 44 -3.63 -10.88 -7.86
N VAL A 45 -4.46 -11.09 -6.84
CA VAL A 45 -4.61 -10.12 -5.73
C VAL A 45 -3.27 -9.94 -5.00
N ALA A 46 -2.49 -11.00 -4.82
CA ALA A 46 -1.16 -10.94 -4.23
C ALA A 46 -0.21 -10.01 -5.01
N VAL A 47 -0.23 -10.05 -6.35
CA VAL A 47 0.56 -9.16 -7.20
C VAL A 47 0.08 -7.70 -7.10
N ILE A 48 -1.24 -7.48 -7.08
CA ILE A 48 -1.80 -6.14 -6.90
C ILE A 48 -1.35 -5.54 -5.56
N VAL A 49 -1.34 -6.34 -4.48
CA VAL A 49 -0.82 -5.92 -3.17
C VAL A 49 0.66 -5.53 -3.25
N LYS A 50 1.50 -6.33 -3.93
CA LYS A 50 2.93 -6.01 -4.13
C LYS A 50 3.09 -4.65 -4.82
N HIS A 51 2.34 -4.43 -5.90
CA HIS A 51 2.37 -3.19 -6.66
C HIS A 51 1.92 -1.98 -5.84
N MET A 52 0.82 -2.10 -5.11
CA MET A 52 0.33 -1.03 -4.23
C MET A 52 1.35 -0.71 -3.13
N SER A 53 1.98 -1.73 -2.54
CA SER A 53 3.02 -1.55 -1.54
C SER A 53 4.24 -0.81 -2.10
N GLY A 54 4.76 -1.24 -3.25
CA GLY A 54 5.85 -0.57 -3.96
C GLY A 54 5.54 0.89 -4.30
N ASN A 55 4.32 1.15 -4.79
CA ASN A 55 3.86 2.51 -5.06
C ASN A 55 3.84 3.38 -3.80
N MET A 56 3.27 2.87 -2.71
CA MET A 56 3.18 3.62 -1.45
C MET A 56 4.56 3.91 -0.86
N ILE A 57 5.48 2.93 -0.89
CA ILE A 57 6.87 3.14 -0.46
C ILE A 57 7.53 4.23 -1.29
N SER A 58 7.40 4.17 -2.62
CA SER A 58 8.01 5.16 -3.51
C SER A 58 7.49 6.57 -3.23
N ARG A 59 6.17 6.73 -3.15
CA ARG A 59 5.52 8.05 -3.04
C ARG A 59 5.65 8.69 -1.67
N TRP A 60 5.68 7.90 -0.60
CA TRP A 60 5.60 8.42 0.77
C TRP A 60 6.94 8.39 1.52
N THR A 61 7.95 7.67 1.02
CA THR A 61 9.29 7.72 1.63
C THR A 61 9.93 9.08 1.38
N ASN A 62 10.39 9.72 2.46
CA ASN A 62 11.06 11.02 2.41
C ASN A 62 10.21 12.10 1.69
N PHE A 63 8.90 12.09 2.00
CA PHE A 63 7.86 12.90 1.34
C PHE A 63 8.17 14.41 1.30
N PHE A 64 8.76 14.97 2.36
CA PHE A 64 9.04 16.41 2.44
C PHE A 64 10.35 16.85 1.76
N HIS A 65 11.22 15.91 1.36
CA HIS A 65 12.58 16.25 0.88
C HIS A 65 12.97 15.59 -0.45
N SER A 66 12.12 14.75 -1.03
CA SER A 66 12.40 14.15 -2.33
C SER A 66 11.12 13.84 -3.08
N ASP A 67 11.21 13.84 -4.40
CA ASP A 67 10.13 13.40 -5.27
C ASP A 67 9.79 11.91 -5.01
N GLY A 68 8.56 11.54 -5.35
CA GLY A 68 7.97 10.23 -5.11
C GLY A 68 8.41 9.15 -6.09
N GLU A 69 9.22 9.43 -7.11
CA GLU A 69 9.87 8.42 -7.96
C GLU A 69 11.28 8.15 -7.45
N LYS A 70 11.49 6.95 -6.88
CA LYS A 70 12.80 6.58 -6.31
C LYS A 70 13.68 5.92 -7.37
N PRO A 71 14.97 6.31 -7.51
CA PRO A 71 15.86 5.73 -8.51
C PRO A 71 16.05 4.22 -8.42
N ASN A 72 15.79 3.64 -7.24
CA ASN A 72 15.89 2.21 -6.96
C ASN A 72 14.55 1.47 -7.02
N ARG A 73 13.47 2.10 -7.52
CA ARG A 73 12.19 1.43 -7.72
C ARG A 73 12.25 0.57 -8.97
N ASN A 74 12.19 -0.75 -8.80
CA ASN A 74 11.99 -1.68 -9.91
C ASN A 74 10.49 -1.95 -10.07
N ARG A 75 9.83 -1.19 -10.94
CA ARG A 75 8.39 -1.32 -11.16
C ARG A 75 8.00 -2.65 -11.79
N ASP A 76 8.83 -3.22 -12.66
CA ASP A 76 8.50 -4.45 -13.37
C ASP A 76 8.52 -5.65 -12.41
N ASP A 77 9.45 -5.67 -11.44
CA ASP A 77 9.48 -6.67 -10.37
C ASP A 77 8.24 -6.65 -9.47
N GLU A 78 7.53 -5.52 -9.38
CA GLU A 78 6.27 -5.43 -8.61
C GLU A 78 5.17 -6.33 -9.20
N PHE A 79 5.30 -6.75 -10.46
CA PHE A 79 4.35 -7.63 -11.15
C PHE A 79 4.74 -9.12 -11.12
N ILE A 80 5.86 -9.46 -10.49
CA ILE A 80 6.31 -10.84 -10.33
C ILE A 80 5.88 -11.34 -8.95
N ASN A 81 5.06 -12.40 -8.90
CA ASN A 81 4.67 -13.00 -7.63
C ASN A 81 5.81 -13.86 -7.08
N GLU A 82 6.33 -13.48 -5.92
CA GLU A 82 7.36 -14.23 -5.17
C GLU A 82 6.84 -14.69 -3.81
N PHE A 83 5.58 -14.38 -3.48
CA PHE A 83 4.98 -14.78 -2.23
C PHE A 83 4.54 -16.24 -2.29
N THR A 84 4.72 -16.92 -1.16
CA THR A 84 4.33 -18.32 -0.94
C THR A 84 3.19 -18.44 0.08
N THR A 85 2.97 -17.41 0.90
CA THR A 85 1.96 -17.42 1.97
C THR A 85 1.17 -16.11 2.03
N ARG A 86 -0.07 -16.19 2.54
CA ARG A 86 -0.89 -15.01 2.84
C ARG A 86 -0.19 -14.04 3.79
N GLU A 87 0.54 -14.58 4.76
CA GLU A 87 1.26 -13.77 5.75
C GLU A 87 2.29 -12.87 5.06
N GLU A 88 3.03 -13.37 4.08
CA GLU A 88 3.98 -12.55 3.31
C GLU A 88 3.28 -11.43 2.51
N VAL A 89 2.09 -11.70 1.96
CA VAL A 89 1.26 -10.70 1.29
C VAL A 89 0.85 -9.59 2.27
N LEU A 90 0.39 -9.96 3.47
CA LEU A 90 -0.03 -9.00 4.49
C LEU A 90 1.15 -8.21 5.07
N ILE A 91 2.31 -8.85 5.28
CA ILE A 91 3.54 -8.15 5.67
C ILE A 91 3.94 -7.14 4.59
N CYS A 92 3.87 -7.51 3.31
CA CYS A 92 4.14 -6.60 2.21
C CYS A 92 3.14 -5.42 2.20
N TRP A 93 1.86 -5.70 2.39
CA TRP A 93 0.81 -4.68 2.48
C TRP A 93 1.10 -3.66 3.59
N GLU A 94 1.36 -4.11 4.81
CA GLU A 94 1.67 -3.23 5.94
C GLU A 94 2.95 -2.42 5.73
N LYS A 95 3.97 -3.03 5.13
CA LYS A 95 5.21 -2.32 4.74
C LYS A 95 4.92 -1.15 3.81
N GLY A 96 3.95 -1.31 2.90
CA GLY A 96 3.49 -0.25 1.99
C GLY A 96 2.82 0.91 2.70
N TRP A 97 1.94 0.61 3.65
CA TRP A 97 1.18 1.62 4.40
C TRP A 97 2.02 2.37 5.44
N HIS A 98 3.06 1.74 5.98
CA HIS A 98 3.92 2.32 7.00
C HIS A 98 4.45 3.74 6.67
N PRO A 99 5.11 4.00 5.52
CA PRO A 99 5.63 5.34 5.20
C PRO A 99 4.52 6.41 5.07
N PHE A 100 3.35 6.05 4.55
CA PHE A 100 2.20 6.96 4.51
C PHE A 100 1.76 7.33 5.93
N LEU A 101 1.49 6.33 6.77
CA LEU A 101 1.02 6.53 8.14
C LEU A 101 2.02 7.33 8.97
N THR A 102 3.31 7.04 8.83
CA THR A 102 4.39 7.81 9.45
C THR A 102 4.36 9.27 8.99
N THR A 103 4.20 9.52 7.68
CA THR A 103 4.16 10.88 7.12
C THR A 103 2.95 11.67 7.60
N VAL A 104 1.75 11.10 7.54
CA VAL A 104 0.53 11.84 7.90
C VAL A 104 0.36 12.01 9.40
N ASN A 105 0.95 11.13 10.22
CA ASN A 105 0.95 11.25 11.68
C ASN A 105 2.11 12.07 12.24
N TYR A 106 3.09 12.41 11.40
CA TYR A 106 4.13 13.35 11.78
C TYR A 106 3.52 14.73 12.09
N SER A 107 3.77 15.23 13.30
CA SER A 107 3.50 16.63 13.67
C SER A 107 4.83 17.40 13.62
N PRO A 108 5.04 18.33 12.67
CA PRO A 108 6.24 19.16 12.65
C PRO A 108 6.30 20.18 13.79
N LEU A 109 5.24 20.26 14.60
CA LEU A 109 5.06 21.25 15.65
C LEU A 109 4.65 20.53 16.95
N SER A 110 5.64 19.96 17.62
CA SER A 110 5.64 19.63 19.05
C SER A 110 6.94 20.13 19.64
#